data_AF-A0A0K2LBF5-F1
#
_entry.id   AF-A0A0K2LBF5-F1
#
_cell.length_a   1.000
_cell.length_b   1.000
_cell.length_c   1.000
_cell.angle_alpha   90.00
_cell.angle_beta   90.00
_cell.angle_gamma   90.00
#
_symmetry.space_group_name_H-M   'P 1'
#
loop_
_entity.id
_entity.type
_entity.pdbx_description
1 polymer ?
#
loop_
_entity_poly.entity_id
_entity_poly.type
_entity_poly.pdbx_seq_one_letter_code
_entity_poly.pdbx_strand_id
1 'polypeptide(L)'
;MKRRIMVAATGLSAGTLVAMSVVNPRVVSDLIRVERVKAEETETPKDITKMIPDPELRAEIARELKIGADELKAEDLESSDLSQIYLFGDKYSSLEGIEHITELAELRIIQTSIKDISMVSQIKKLSIIQIQESKVTNFDVLSDVYDHHFKNPTNINVDQSVSVEEDVIYLNMNDLTFKLSPYIGENLENEITINEVVVNQVSIKDEKLDTIYYPDTREIVIDDLVNMTKNDNGTYSGQITINLLQKPPFKNQGWGNNGINTTIVQPYIINMPEVDPGVEPDEEISNIEKIKETNIMTDRDSLTIYNQYGKKVGTKNLTEEITDFTTNRVNEVNGVKYYEIGDNEWVEADKVKEFYFNDAYIQTHASSFKELTKLDSNPVTDRVLAKNSDWYSDRHVYLDDKLHYRVSTHEWVRDGHVVQYESVNGVVHATETASLYNSEGVKVTDRALAKGSTFFADKKATIDGKLMYRVATDEWVDADTVIFK
;
A
#
# COMPACT_ATOMS: atom_id res chain seq x y z
N MET A 1 31.90 -63.30 24.39
CA MET A 1 32.16 -62.15 25.27
C MET A 1 32.98 -61.12 24.49
N LYS A 2 32.35 -60.06 23.95
CA LYS A 2 33.02 -58.88 23.38
C LYS A 2 32.26 -57.67 23.90
N ARG A 3 32.91 -56.92 24.79
CA ARG A 3 32.38 -55.70 25.41
C ARG A 3 32.28 -54.63 24.34
N ARG A 4 31.09 -54.06 24.12
CA ARG A 4 30.94 -52.80 23.37
C ARG A 4 31.14 -51.68 24.37
N ILE A 5 32.20 -50.92 24.20
CA ILE A 5 32.44 -49.67 24.93
C ILE A 5 31.48 -48.65 24.32
N MET A 6 30.52 -48.19 25.12
CA MET A 6 29.62 -47.11 24.75
C MET A 6 30.21 -45.82 25.31
N VAL A 7 30.74 -44.97 24.44
CA VAL A 7 31.13 -43.60 24.81
C VAL A 7 29.90 -42.73 24.61
N ALA A 8 29.22 -42.40 25.71
CA ALA A 8 28.18 -41.39 25.71
C ALA A 8 28.85 -40.03 25.95
N ALA A 9 28.80 -39.15 24.96
CA ALA A 9 29.07 -37.73 25.14
C ALA A 9 27.72 -37.00 25.14
N THR A 10 27.23 -36.63 26.32
CA THR A 10 26.06 -35.77 26.50
C THR A 10 26.49 -34.31 26.44
N GLY A 11 25.90 -33.57 25.50
CA GLY A 11 25.67 -32.11 25.48
C GLY A 11 26.80 -31.14 25.86
N LEU A 12 27.13 -30.18 24.99
CA LEU A 12 26.59 -28.82 25.07
C LEU A 12 27.24 -27.89 24.01
N SER A 13 26.47 -26.86 23.69
CA SER A 13 26.68 -25.64 22.90
C SER A 13 28.11 -25.07 22.70
N ALA A 14 28.27 -24.47 21.52
CA ALA A 14 29.04 -23.25 21.17
C ALA A 14 30.56 -23.20 21.47
N GLY A 15 31.34 -23.20 20.37
CA GLY A 15 32.69 -22.62 20.29
C GLY A 15 33.83 -23.52 20.73
N THR A 16 34.68 -23.92 19.78
CA THR A 16 36.17 -24.00 19.81
C THR A 16 36.64 -25.11 18.87
N LEU A 17 37.44 -24.72 17.88
CA LEU A 17 38.13 -25.60 16.93
C LEU A 17 39.28 -26.33 17.66
N VAL A 18 39.41 -27.65 17.48
CA VAL A 18 40.69 -28.34 17.72
C VAL A 18 41.03 -29.13 16.46
N ALA A 19 42.03 -28.63 15.74
CA ALA A 19 42.73 -29.40 14.72
C ALA A 19 43.58 -30.47 15.43
N MET A 20 43.41 -31.75 15.06
CA MET A 20 44.47 -32.74 15.23
C MET A 20 44.62 -33.56 13.96
N SER A 21 45.89 -33.68 13.59
CA SER A 21 46.44 -34.23 12.37
C SER A 21 46.01 -35.68 12.12
N VAL A 22 45.77 -35.95 10.84
CA VAL A 22 45.59 -37.28 10.26
C VAL A 22 46.88 -38.10 10.47
N VAL A 23 46.78 -39.21 11.20
CA VAL A 23 47.69 -40.34 11.01
C VAL A 23 46.86 -41.47 10.41
N ASN A 24 47.07 -41.64 9.11
CA ASN A 24 46.48 -42.66 8.25
C ASN A 24 46.79 -44.06 8.81
N PRO A 25 45.82 -45.00 8.78
CA PRO A 25 46.13 -46.16 7.97
C PRO A 25 45.00 -46.52 6.99
N ARG A 26 45.46 -46.71 5.77
CA ARG A 26 44.78 -47.31 4.63
C ARG A 26 43.99 -48.57 5.00
N VAL A 27 42.74 -48.57 4.52
CA VAL A 27 42.02 -49.68 3.91
C VAL A 27 41.56 -50.79 4.87
N VAL A 28 40.30 -50.65 5.29
CA VAL A 28 39.26 -51.66 5.01
C VAL A 28 38.01 -50.91 4.57
N SER A 29 37.93 -50.61 3.27
CA SER A 29 36.65 -50.34 2.61
C SER A 29 35.86 -51.66 2.57
N ASP A 30 34.56 -51.59 2.84
CA ASP A 30 33.52 -52.60 2.54
C ASP A 30 32.78 -53.28 3.70
N LEU A 31 32.86 -52.80 4.95
CA LEU A 31 32.00 -53.32 6.04
C LEU A 31 31.29 -52.28 6.93
N ILE A 32 31.25 -51.00 6.55
CA ILE A 32 30.44 -50.00 7.27
C ILE A 32 29.16 -49.74 6.47
N ARG A 33 28.12 -50.55 6.73
CA ARG A 33 26.75 -50.16 6.37
C ARG A 33 26.31 -49.11 7.38
N VAL A 34 26.44 -47.83 7.03
CA VAL A 34 25.81 -46.73 7.78
C VAL A 34 24.32 -46.82 7.49
N GLU A 35 23.57 -47.54 8.34
CA GLU A 35 22.14 -47.29 8.42
C GLU A 35 21.97 -45.89 9.01
N ARG A 36 21.57 -44.93 8.17
CA ARG A 36 20.99 -43.69 8.68
C ARG A 36 19.64 -44.07 9.28
N VAL A 37 19.66 -44.45 10.55
CA VAL A 37 18.44 -44.45 11.35
C VAL A 37 18.11 -42.98 11.56
N LYS A 38 17.18 -42.46 10.75
CA LYS A 38 16.52 -41.20 11.08
C LYS A 38 15.77 -41.52 12.37
N ALA A 39 16.20 -40.97 13.50
CA ALA A 39 15.33 -40.92 14.65
C ALA A 39 14.07 -40.20 14.16
N GLU A 40 12.90 -40.82 14.29
CA GLU A 40 11.66 -40.04 14.30
C GLU A 40 11.89 -38.94 15.33
N GLU A 41 11.87 -37.70 14.87
CA GLU A 41 11.67 -36.57 15.75
C GLU A 41 10.33 -36.86 16.42
N THR A 42 10.36 -37.33 17.67
CA THR A 42 9.17 -37.30 18.51
C THR A 42 8.78 -35.84 18.55
N GLU A 43 7.69 -35.49 17.86
CA GLU A 43 7.13 -34.14 17.91
C GLU A 43 7.06 -33.75 19.38
N THR A 44 7.67 -32.60 19.71
CA THR A 44 7.48 -31.99 21.02
C THR A 44 5.98 -31.98 21.32
N PRO A 45 5.51 -32.40 22.50
CA PRO A 45 4.08 -32.42 22.80
C PRO A 45 3.47 -31.07 22.41
N LYS A 46 2.51 -31.09 21.48
CA LYS A 46 1.82 -29.87 21.03
C LYS A 46 1.22 -29.24 22.29
N ASP A 47 1.73 -28.08 22.66
CA ASP A 47 1.30 -27.37 23.85
C ASP A 47 -0.13 -26.85 23.64
N ILE A 48 -1.10 -27.54 24.23
CA ILE A 48 -2.52 -27.24 24.08
C ILE A 48 -2.87 -25.81 24.51
N THR A 49 -2.09 -25.22 25.43
CA THR A 49 -2.32 -23.85 25.91
C THR A 49 -1.87 -22.79 24.91
N LYS A 50 -0.97 -23.15 23.98
CA LYS A 50 -0.60 -22.29 22.84
C LYS A 50 -1.53 -22.51 21.66
N MET A 51 -1.99 -23.74 21.47
CA MET A 51 -2.85 -24.13 20.36
C MET A 51 -4.27 -23.59 20.52
N ILE A 52 -4.81 -23.63 21.74
CA ILE A 52 -6.08 -23.00 22.09
C ILE A 52 -5.81 -22.08 23.28
N PRO A 53 -5.47 -20.79 23.07
CA PRO A 53 -5.08 -19.89 24.16
C PRO A 53 -6.19 -19.60 25.17
N ASP A 54 -7.45 -19.57 24.73
CA ASP A 54 -8.60 -19.29 25.59
C ASP A 54 -8.88 -20.46 26.56
N PRO A 55 -8.72 -20.25 27.89
CA PRO A 55 -8.91 -21.31 28.88
C PRO A 55 -10.37 -21.77 28.99
N GLU A 56 -11.33 -20.88 28.75
CA GLU A 56 -12.76 -21.22 28.79
C GLU A 56 -13.14 -22.04 27.56
N LEU A 57 -12.59 -21.72 26.39
CA LEU A 57 -12.76 -22.54 25.19
C LEU A 57 -12.16 -23.94 25.37
N ARG A 58 -10.95 -24.05 25.93
CA ARG A 58 -10.36 -25.37 26.26
C ARG A 58 -11.25 -26.17 27.20
N ALA A 59 -11.74 -25.54 28.27
CA ALA A 59 -12.61 -26.21 29.24
C ALA A 59 -13.92 -26.67 28.59
N GLU A 60 -14.48 -25.89 27.67
CA GLU A 60 -15.70 -26.23 26.96
C GLU A 60 -15.50 -27.40 25.99
N ILE A 61 -14.40 -27.42 25.25
CA ILE A 61 -14.04 -28.55 24.37
C ILE A 61 -13.85 -29.82 25.21
N ALA A 62 -13.09 -29.75 26.31
CA ALA A 62 -12.90 -30.88 27.21
C ALA A 62 -14.23 -31.41 27.78
N ARG A 63 -15.16 -30.49 28.11
CA ARG A 63 -16.51 -30.81 28.59
C ARG A 63 -17.32 -31.57 27.54
N GLU A 64 -17.29 -31.12 26.29
CA GLU A 64 -18.00 -31.79 25.18
C GLU A 64 -17.38 -33.18 24.86
N LEU A 65 -16.06 -33.31 24.98
CA LEU A 65 -15.35 -34.58 24.88
C LEU A 65 -15.51 -35.49 26.10
N LYS A 66 -16.12 -34.98 27.19
CA LYS A 66 -16.34 -35.70 28.46
C LYS A 66 -15.04 -36.14 29.13
N ILE A 67 -13.99 -35.31 29.03
CA ILE A 67 -12.69 -35.50 29.68
C ILE A 67 -12.41 -34.36 30.68
N GLY A 68 -11.40 -34.53 31.53
CA GLY A 68 -10.92 -33.43 32.38
C GLY A 68 -10.28 -32.31 31.56
N ALA A 69 -10.45 -31.05 31.97
CA ALA A 69 -9.85 -29.91 31.28
C ALA A 69 -8.30 -29.94 31.31
N ASP A 70 -7.72 -30.55 32.34
CA ASP A 70 -6.29 -30.82 32.49
C ASP A 70 -5.81 -32.06 31.69
N GLU A 71 -6.73 -32.86 31.17
CA GLU A 71 -6.45 -34.06 30.37
C GLU A 71 -6.48 -33.80 28.86
N LEU A 72 -7.01 -32.65 28.41
CA LEU A 72 -7.13 -32.28 27.00
C LEU A 72 -5.75 -32.14 26.33
N LYS A 73 -5.59 -32.82 25.19
CA LYS A 73 -4.38 -32.78 24.36
C LYS A 73 -4.72 -32.43 22.92
N ALA A 74 -3.69 -32.09 22.15
CA ALA A 74 -3.85 -31.75 20.74
C ALA A 74 -4.43 -32.91 19.90
N GLU A 75 -4.06 -34.14 20.24
CA GLU A 75 -4.55 -35.33 19.52
C GLU A 75 -6.06 -35.54 19.70
N ASP A 76 -6.64 -35.08 20.81
CA ASP A 76 -8.07 -35.19 21.07
C ASP A 76 -8.90 -34.29 20.13
N LEU A 77 -8.32 -33.19 19.64
CA LEU A 77 -8.97 -32.31 18.67
C LEU A 77 -9.05 -32.95 17.28
N GLU A 78 -7.98 -33.66 16.88
CA GLU A 78 -7.87 -34.27 15.55
C GLU A 78 -8.62 -35.61 15.45
N SER A 79 -8.69 -36.38 16.55
CA SER A 79 -9.21 -37.76 16.56
C SER A 79 -10.62 -37.92 17.15
N SER A 80 -11.24 -36.83 17.61
CA SER A 80 -12.58 -36.88 18.19
C SER A 80 -13.69 -36.82 17.14
N ASP A 81 -14.84 -37.40 17.48
CA ASP A 81 -16.10 -37.23 16.75
C ASP A 81 -16.83 -35.92 17.16
N LEU A 82 -16.11 -34.91 17.66
CA LEU A 82 -16.69 -33.66 18.15
C LEU A 82 -17.22 -32.83 17.00
N SER A 83 -18.52 -32.97 16.73
CA SER A 83 -19.17 -32.33 15.58
C SER A 83 -19.89 -31.03 15.92
N GLN A 84 -20.06 -30.69 17.21
CA GLN A 84 -20.85 -29.54 17.65
C GLN A 84 -20.18 -28.82 18.82
N ILE A 85 -20.12 -27.49 18.76
CA ILE A 85 -19.68 -26.64 19.87
C ILE A 85 -20.69 -25.52 20.10
N TYR A 86 -21.08 -25.33 21.36
CA TYR A 86 -22.06 -24.34 21.80
C TYR A 86 -21.42 -23.37 22.81
N LEU A 87 -21.01 -22.20 22.34
CA LEU A 87 -20.43 -21.15 23.19
C LEU A 87 -21.54 -20.19 23.63
N PHE A 88 -21.82 -20.19 24.93
CA PHE A 88 -22.83 -19.31 25.55
C PHE A 88 -22.24 -18.48 26.69
N GLY A 89 -22.40 -17.15 26.60
CA GLY A 89 -21.99 -16.20 27.64
C GLY A 89 -20.64 -15.53 27.36
N ASP A 90 -20.39 -14.44 28.09
CA ASP A 90 -19.34 -13.45 27.84
C ASP A 90 -17.92 -13.91 28.21
N LYS A 91 -17.80 -15.10 28.81
CA LYS A 91 -16.53 -15.68 29.28
C LYS A 91 -15.59 -16.13 28.16
N TYR A 92 -16.12 -16.36 26.95
CA TYR A 92 -15.32 -16.73 25.79
C TYR A 92 -14.82 -15.48 25.06
N SER A 93 -13.52 -15.42 24.79
CA SER A 93 -12.82 -14.25 24.25
C SER A 93 -12.15 -14.50 22.90
N SER A 94 -11.78 -15.75 22.58
CA SER A 94 -11.15 -16.12 21.32
C SER A 94 -11.63 -17.49 20.82
N LEU A 95 -11.63 -17.65 19.49
CA LEU A 95 -11.84 -18.93 18.80
C LEU A 95 -10.55 -19.61 18.35
N GLU A 96 -9.39 -19.00 18.60
CA GLU A 96 -8.09 -19.54 18.16
C GLU A 96 -7.92 -21.00 18.59
N GLY A 97 -7.58 -21.85 17.62
CA GLY A 97 -7.41 -23.30 17.78
C GLY A 97 -8.65 -24.14 17.50
N ILE A 98 -9.83 -23.53 17.27
CA ILE A 98 -11.06 -24.25 16.92
C ILE A 98 -10.97 -24.97 15.56
N GLU A 99 -10.15 -24.45 14.65
CA GLU A 99 -9.88 -25.00 13.32
C GLU A 99 -9.23 -26.38 13.34
N HIS A 100 -8.66 -26.78 14.48
CA HIS A 100 -8.06 -28.08 14.66
C HIS A 100 -9.07 -29.20 14.95
N ILE A 101 -10.35 -28.85 15.21
CA ILE A 101 -11.41 -29.81 15.43
C ILE A 101 -11.96 -30.28 14.08
N THR A 102 -11.38 -31.36 13.57
CA THR A 102 -11.52 -31.76 12.16
C THR A 102 -12.92 -32.20 11.77
N GLU A 103 -13.72 -32.65 12.75
CA GLU A 103 -15.09 -33.11 12.57
C GLU A 103 -16.16 -32.04 12.87
N LEU A 104 -15.75 -30.80 13.24
CA LEU A 104 -16.68 -29.75 13.63
C LEU A 104 -17.60 -29.35 12.47
N ALA A 105 -18.90 -29.58 12.67
CA ALA A 105 -19.95 -29.34 11.69
C ALA A 105 -20.91 -28.22 12.11
N GLU A 106 -21.01 -27.93 13.41
CA GLU A 106 -21.89 -26.89 13.96
C GLU A 106 -21.19 -26.07 15.04
N LEU A 107 -21.19 -24.74 14.87
CA LEU A 107 -20.66 -23.79 15.83
C LEU A 107 -21.74 -22.75 16.20
N ARG A 108 -22.06 -22.62 17.49
CA ARG A 108 -22.93 -21.53 17.96
C ARG A 108 -22.17 -20.62 18.91
N ILE A 109 -22.29 -19.33 18.67
CA ILE A 109 -21.63 -18.24 19.40
C ILE A 109 -22.74 -17.29 19.87
N ILE A 110 -23.13 -17.39 21.12
CA ILE A 110 -24.30 -16.69 21.67
C ILE A 110 -23.87 -15.90 22.90
N GLN A 111 -24.13 -14.59 22.89
CA GLN A 111 -23.83 -13.70 24.03
C GLN A 111 -22.35 -13.73 24.47
N THR A 112 -21.41 -13.87 23.53
CA THR A 112 -19.98 -13.99 23.84
C THR A 112 -19.21 -12.68 23.66
N SER A 113 -17.99 -12.62 24.22
CA SER A 113 -17.05 -11.51 24.02
C SER A 113 -16.13 -11.70 22.80
N ILE A 114 -16.35 -12.77 22.02
CA ILE A 114 -15.59 -13.05 20.79
C ILE A 114 -15.85 -11.95 19.76
N LYS A 115 -14.76 -11.40 19.21
CA LYS A 115 -14.78 -10.39 18.15
C LYS A 115 -14.31 -10.94 16.81
N ASP A 116 -13.25 -11.75 16.86
CA ASP A 116 -12.63 -12.34 15.68
C ASP A 116 -13.13 -13.77 15.46
N ILE A 117 -13.64 -14.02 14.26
CA ILE A 117 -14.10 -15.33 13.81
C ILE A 117 -13.35 -15.81 12.56
N SER A 118 -12.20 -15.22 12.25
CA SER A 118 -11.38 -15.52 11.06
C SER A 118 -11.09 -17.01 10.91
N MET A 119 -10.90 -17.74 12.02
CA MET A 119 -10.64 -19.18 12.05
C MET A 119 -11.77 -20.03 11.43
N VAL A 120 -13.00 -19.50 11.37
CA VAL A 120 -14.17 -20.19 10.81
C VAL A 120 -13.95 -20.62 9.35
N SER A 121 -13.21 -19.84 8.56
CA SER A 121 -12.84 -20.18 7.17
C SER A 121 -12.02 -21.46 7.04
N GLN A 122 -11.32 -21.87 8.11
CA GLN A 122 -10.43 -23.03 8.11
C GLN A 122 -11.14 -24.33 8.50
N ILE A 123 -12.39 -24.24 8.97
CA ILE A 123 -13.18 -25.37 9.46
C ILE A 123 -13.87 -26.07 8.28
N LYS A 124 -13.18 -27.04 7.69
CA LYS A 124 -13.57 -27.69 6.42
C LYS A 124 -14.93 -28.41 6.41
N LYS A 125 -15.46 -28.78 7.58
CA LYS A 125 -16.75 -29.49 7.69
C LYS A 125 -17.87 -28.63 8.22
N LEU A 126 -17.61 -27.34 8.49
CA LEU A 126 -18.60 -26.47 9.08
C LEU A 126 -19.78 -26.31 8.14
N SER A 127 -20.95 -26.65 8.66
CA SER A 127 -22.20 -26.69 7.92
C SER A 127 -23.33 -25.96 8.64
N ILE A 128 -23.12 -25.52 9.88
CA ILE A 128 -24.04 -24.69 10.66
C ILE A 128 -23.22 -23.69 11.48
N ILE A 129 -23.54 -22.40 11.35
CA ILE A 129 -23.01 -21.36 12.23
C ILE A 129 -24.13 -20.41 12.68
N GLN A 130 -24.23 -20.22 13.99
CA GLN A 130 -25.20 -19.31 14.60
C GLN A 130 -24.44 -18.29 15.45
N ILE A 131 -24.59 -17.01 15.16
CA ILE A 131 -23.98 -15.91 15.91
C ILE A 131 -25.11 -14.98 16.35
N GLN A 132 -25.29 -14.83 17.66
CA GLN A 132 -26.35 -14.00 18.23
C GLN A 132 -25.84 -13.21 19.42
N GLU A 133 -26.26 -11.95 19.48
CA GLU A 133 -26.00 -11.05 20.61
C GLU A 133 -24.52 -11.02 21.07
N SER A 134 -23.58 -11.19 20.14
CA SER A 134 -22.13 -11.29 20.42
C SER A 134 -21.39 -10.00 20.02
N LYS A 135 -20.06 -9.99 20.10
CA LYS A 135 -19.22 -8.81 19.79
C LYS A 135 -18.54 -8.88 18.42
N VAL A 136 -18.96 -9.80 17.55
CA VAL A 136 -18.41 -9.97 16.21
C VAL A 136 -18.93 -8.89 15.28
N THR A 137 -18.04 -8.16 14.61
CA THR A 137 -18.40 -7.07 13.69
C THR A 137 -18.13 -7.41 12.22
N ASN A 138 -17.20 -8.34 11.96
CA ASN A 138 -16.74 -8.67 10.61
C ASN A 138 -17.21 -10.07 10.20
N PHE A 139 -18.05 -10.15 9.16
CA PHE A 139 -18.52 -11.40 8.57
C PHE A 139 -18.04 -11.66 7.14
N ASP A 140 -17.03 -10.95 6.63
CA ASP A 140 -16.50 -11.24 5.30
C ASP A 140 -16.02 -12.69 5.19
N VAL A 141 -15.42 -13.22 6.26
CA VAL A 141 -14.99 -14.61 6.38
C VAL A 141 -16.11 -15.64 6.09
N LEU A 142 -17.38 -15.27 6.28
CA LEU A 142 -18.51 -16.18 6.03
C LEU A 142 -18.78 -16.36 4.53
N SER A 143 -18.31 -15.44 3.68
CA SER A 143 -18.41 -15.56 2.22
C SER A 143 -17.56 -16.72 1.71
N ASP A 144 -16.32 -16.83 2.21
CA ASP A 144 -15.40 -17.93 1.85
C ASP A 144 -15.98 -19.30 2.22
N VAL A 145 -16.60 -19.38 3.39
CA VAL A 145 -17.17 -20.65 3.88
C VAL A 145 -18.39 -21.00 3.03
N TYR A 146 -19.21 -20.02 2.64
CA TYR A 146 -20.38 -20.21 1.77
C TYR A 146 -20.01 -20.84 0.43
N ASP A 147 -19.01 -20.28 -0.28
CA ASP A 147 -18.65 -20.71 -1.63
C ASP A 147 -18.03 -22.12 -1.69
N HIS A 148 -17.33 -22.54 -0.63
CA HIS A 148 -16.65 -23.83 -0.59
C HIS A 148 -17.47 -24.97 0.03
N HIS A 149 -18.44 -24.68 0.91
CA HIS A 149 -19.04 -25.71 1.77
C HIS A 149 -20.58 -25.76 1.79
N PHE A 150 -21.30 -24.68 1.48
CA PHE A 150 -22.76 -24.63 1.68
C PHE A 150 -23.56 -24.67 0.38
N LYS A 151 -23.97 -25.87 -0.06
CA LYS A 151 -25.00 -26.04 -1.11
C LYS A 151 -26.43 -25.71 -0.64
N ASN A 152 -26.63 -25.40 0.65
CA ASN A 152 -27.91 -25.04 1.25
C ASN A 152 -27.76 -23.81 2.17
N PRO A 153 -28.44 -22.67 1.88
CA PRO A 153 -28.31 -21.41 2.62
C PRO A 153 -28.99 -21.38 4.01
N THR A 154 -29.52 -22.50 4.50
CA THR A 154 -30.41 -22.55 5.69
C THR A 154 -29.69 -22.55 7.04
N ASN A 155 -28.36 -22.53 7.06
CA ASN A 155 -27.58 -22.90 8.25
C ASN A 155 -26.66 -21.81 8.79
N ILE A 156 -26.72 -20.59 8.24
CA ILE A 156 -25.99 -19.42 8.76
C ILE A 156 -27.02 -18.42 9.31
N ASN A 157 -27.04 -18.23 10.62
CA ASN A 157 -27.94 -17.29 11.29
C ASN A 157 -27.14 -16.24 12.06
N VAL A 158 -27.19 -15.00 11.58
CA VAL A 158 -26.38 -13.90 12.08
C VAL A 158 -27.20 -12.61 12.18
N ASP A 159 -28.17 -12.59 13.11
CA ASP A 159 -28.96 -11.38 13.42
C ASP A 159 -28.46 -10.79 14.74
N GLN A 160 -27.72 -9.69 14.66
CA GLN A 160 -27.17 -9.00 15.82
C GLN A 160 -26.96 -7.50 15.59
N SER A 161 -26.92 -6.78 16.69
CA SER A 161 -26.51 -5.37 16.75
C SER A 161 -25.31 -5.24 17.68
N VAL A 162 -24.26 -4.57 17.21
CA VAL A 162 -23.01 -4.38 17.94
C VAL A 162 -22.67 -2.90 18.00
N SER A 163 -22.34 -2.40 19.20
CA SER A 163 -21.78 -1.07 19.40
C SER A 163 -20.29 -1.19 19.70
N VAL A 164 -19.46 -0.40 19.02
CA VAL A 164 -18.02 -0.33 19.21
C VAL A 164 -17.65 1.09 19.61
N GLU A 165 -16.97 1.21 20.75
CA GLU A 165 -16.46 2.48 21.29
C GLU A 165 -14.96 2.54 21.00
N GLU A 166 -14.51 3.59 20.32
CA GLU A 166 -13.12 3.81 19.95
C GLU A 166 -12.42 4.84 20.85
N ASP A 167 -11.09 4.80 20.83
CA ASP A 167 -10.26 5.79 21.49
C ASP A 167 -10.30 7.14 20.75
N VAL A 168 -10.05 8.24 21.48
CA VAL A 168 -10.09 9.60 20.91
C VAL A 168 -9.04 9.79 19.83
N ILE A 169 -9.46 10.25 18.65
CA ILE A 169 -8.55 10.71 17.58
C ILE A 169 -8.27 12.21 17.72
N TYR A 170 -6.99 12.58 17.61
CA TYR A 170 -6.56 13.97 17.60
C TYR A 170 -6.28 14.39 16.16
N LEU A 171 -7.08 15.33 15.67
CA LEU A 171 -7.05 15.83 14.30
C LEU A 171 -6.40 17.21 14.28
N ASN A 172 -5.58 17.49 13.27
CA ASN A 172 -5.05 18.83 13.02
C ASN A 172 -5.80 19.56 11.88
N MET A 173 -6.83 18.89 11.33
CA MET A 173 -7.63 19.30 10.18
C MET A 173 -9.11 19.01 10.42
N ASN A 174 -9.94 19.48 9.50
CA ASN A 174 -11.40 19.34 9.55
C ASN A 174 -11.90 18.16 8.72
N ASP A 175 -11.01 17.47 8.03
CA ASP A 175 -11.33 16.35 7.15
C ASP A 175 -10.82 15.06 7.80
N LEU A 176 -11.65 14.02 7.78
CA LEU A 176 -11.33 12.70 8.35
C LEU A 176 -11.66 11.62 7.32
N THR A 177 -10.65 10.82 6.98
CA THR A 177 -10.87 9.53 6.31
C THR A 177 -10.98 8.43 7.35
N PHE A 178 -12.18 7.91 7.54
CA PHE A 178 -12.48 6.84 8.48
C PHE A 178 -12.45 5.48 7.78
N LYS A 179 -11.52 4.60 8.20
CA LYS A 179 -11.36 3.26 7.63
C LYS A 179 -12.31 2.27 8.30
N LEU A 180 -13.18 1.63 7.52
CA LEU A 180 -14.13 0.63 8.04
C LEU A 180 -13.53 -0.78 8.09
N SER A 181 -12.36 -1.03 7.49
CA SER A 181 -11.78 -2.37 7.41
C SER A 181 -11.59 -3.10 8.75
N PRO A 182 -11.28 -2.43 9.89
CA PRO A 182 -11.20 -3.12 11.18
C PRO A 182 -12.54 -3.70 11.65
N TYR A 183 -13.66 -3.13 11.21
CA TYR A 183 -15.00 -3.50 11.67
C TYR A 183 -15.64 -4.50 10.74
N ILE A 184 -15.53 -4.30 9.43
CA ILE A 184 -16.27 -5.08 8.43
C ILE A 184 -15.38 -5.93 7.52
N GLY A 185 -14.05 -5.81 7.57
CA GLY A 185 -13.09 -6.50 6.69
C GLY A 185 -12.62 -5.65 5.49
N GLU A 186 -11.71 -6.18 4.67
CA GLU A 186 -11.24 -5.53 3.44
C GLU A 186 -12.10 -5.92 2.23
N ASN A 187 -12.09 -5.11 1.16
CA ASN A 187 -12.71 -5.50 -0.11
C ASN A 187 -11.66 -6.23 -0.96
N LEU A 188 -11.86 -7.52 -1.22
CA LEU A 188 -10.95 -8.32 -2.04
C LEU A 188 -11.27 -8.09 -3.53
N GLU A 189 -10.31 -7.57 -4.28
CA GLU A 189 -10.46 -7.31 -5.72
C GLU A 189 -10.88 -8.59 -6.48
N ASN A 190 -11.98 -8.50 -7.24
CA ASN A 190 -12.48 -9.46 -8.25
C ASN A 190 -13.54 -10.52 -7.87
N GLU A 191 -14.21 -10.44 -6.72
CA GLU A 191 -15.46 -11.19 -6.52
C GLU A 191 -16.65 -10.23 -6.33
N ILE A 192 -17.40 -10.06 -7.42
CA ILE A 192 -18.76 -9.51 -7.34
C ILE A 192 -19.56 -10.51 -6.49
N THR A 193 -19.67 -10.23 -5.20
CA THR A 193 -20.89 -10.12 -4.37
C THR A 193 -20.52 -10.33 -2.88
N ILE A 194 -19.62 -9.52 -2.31
CA ILE A 194 -19.37 -9.56 -0.85
C ILE A 194 -20.28 -8.54 -0.18
N ASN A 195 -20.96 -8.98 0.87
CA ASN A 195 -21.84 -8.27 1.79
C ASN A 195 -22.32 -6.86 1.39
N GLU A 196 -23.63 -6.66 1.18
CA GLU A 196 -24.19 -5.30 1.04
C GLU A 196 -23.91 -4.53 2.35
N VAL A 197 -22.97 -3.57 2.29
CA VAL A 197 -22.68 -2.64 3.38
C VAL A 197 -23.43 -1.35 3.10
N VAL A 198 -24.43 -1.07 3.95
CA VAL A 198 -25.18 0.18 3.90
C VAL A 198 -24.69 1.07 5.04
N VAL A 199 -24.09 2.21 4.71
CA VAL A 199 -23.84 3.29 5.67
C VAL A 199 -25.17 4.01 5.89
N ASN A 200 -25.88 3.65 6.96
CA ASN A 200 -27.22 4.16 7.26
C ASN A 200 -27.17 5.63 7.69
N GLN A 201 -26.19 6.00 8.52
CA GLN A 201 -26.02 7.35 9.04
C GLN A 201 -24.59 7.57 9.52
N VAL A 202 -24.03 8.74 9.20
CA VAL A 202 -22.86 9.31 9.87
C VAL A 202 -23.33 10.62 10.49
N SER A 203 -23.12 10.83 11.79
CA SER A 203 -23.65 12.00 12.49
C SER A 203 -22.80 12.48 13.66
N ILE A 204 -22.95 13.76 13.99
CA ILE A 204 -22.47 14.38 15.24
C ILE A 204 -23.68 14.96 15.96
N LYS A 205 -23.86 14.65 17.26
CA LYS A 205 -25.03 15.11 18.05
C LYS A 205 -26.38 14.83 17.34
N ASP A 206 -26.48 13.68 16.69
CA ASP A 206 -27.62 13.23 15.87
C ASP A 206 -27.88 14.05 14.57
N GLU A 207 -27.06 15.05 14.26
CA GLU A 207 -27.10 15.77 12.98
C GLU A 207 -26.30 15.01 11.91
N LYS A 208 -26.94 14.70 10.78
CA LYS A 208 -26.33 13.95 9.68
C LYS A 208 -25.20 14.75 9.01
N LEU A 209 -24.07 14.10 8.79
CA LEU A 209 -22.93 14.63 8.06
C LEU A 209 -23.04 14.36 6.56
N ASP A 210 -22.59 15.33 5.76
CA ASP A 210 -22.27 15.09 4.35
C ASP A 210 -20.99 14.26 4.29
N THR A 211 -21.08 13.09 3.64
CA THR A 211 -19.99 12.11 3.60
C THR A 211 -19.92 11.45 2.24
N ILE A 212 -18.73 11.02 1.86
CA ILE A 212 -18.49 10.21 0.67
C ILE A 212 -18.03 8.83 1.14
N TYR A 213 -18.80 7.79 0.80
CA TYR A 213 -18.40 6.41 1.03
C TYR A 213 -17.76 5.83 -0.24
N TYR A 214 -16.56 5.28 -0.10
CA TYR A 214 -15.83 4.57 -1.14
C TYR A 214 -15.96 3.06 -0.89
N PRO A 215 -16.83 2.33 -1.63
CA PRO A 215 -17.08 0.91 -1.38
C PRO A 215 -15.85 0.03 -1.63
N ASP A 216 -15.02 0.39 -2.61
CA ASP A 216 -13.83 -0.37 -3.00
C ASP A 216 -12.76 -0.36 -1.90
N THR A 217 -12.55 0.78 -1.23
CA THR A 217 -11.57 0.90 -0.13
C THR A 217 -12.20 0.75 1.25
N ARG A 218 -13.53 0.72 1.34
CA ARG A 218 -14.33 0.76 2.59
C ARG A 218 -13.95 1.94 3.47
N GLU A 219 -13.80 3.10 2.85
CA GLU A 219 -13.46 4.36 3.52
C GLU A 219 -14.64 5.32 3.47
N ILE A 220 -14.86 6.02 4.59
CA ILE A 220 -15.78 7.16 4.65
C ILE A 220 -14.92 8.42 4.75
N VAL A 221 -15.08 9.33 3.80
CA VAL A 221 -14.52 10.67 3.88
C VAL A 221 -15.57 11.61 4.45
N ILE A 222 -15.19 12.28 5.53
CA ILE A 222 -15.99 13.27 6.25
C ILE A 222 -15.24 14.59 6.09
N ASP A 223 -15.86 15.55 5.42
CA ASP A 223 -15.28 16.89 5.23
C ASP A 223 -15.92 17.87 6.23
N ASP A 224 -15.21 18.95 6.59
CA ASP A 224 -15.73 20.09 7.35
C ASP A 224 -16.28 19.79 8.77
N LEU A 225 -15.55 18.99 9.55
CA LEU A 225 -15.88 18.67 10.96
C LEU A 225 -16.04 19.92 11.84
N VAL A 226 -15.32 21.01 11.57
CA VAL A 226 -15.23 22.19 12.44
C VAL A 226 -16.52 22.99 12.53
N ASN A 227 -17.23 23.13 11.42
CA ASN A 227 -18.47 23.91 11.40
C ASN A 227 -19.56 23.28 12.27
N MET A 228 -19.42 22.00 12.64
CA MET A 228 -20.39 21.24 13.45
C MET A 228 -19.94 21.00 14.90
N THR A 229 -18.73 21.41 15.29
CA THR A 229 -18.09 20.97 16.55
C THR A 229 -17.61 22.10 17.45
N LYS A 230 -17.93 23.35 17.12
CA LYS A 230 -17.58 24.47 17.99
C LYS A 230 -18.31 24.31 19.32
N ASN A 231 -17.56 23.98 20.36
CA ASN A 231 -18.10 23.93 21.71
C ASN A 231 -18.14 25.33 22.31
N ASP A 232 -19.01 25.53 23.31
CA ASP A 232 -19.22 26.82 23.99
C ASP A 232 -17.93 27.40 24.61
N ASN A 233 -16.92 26.55 24.83
CA ASN A 233 -15.61 26.89 25.38
C ASN A 233 -14.54 27.20 24.31
N GLY A 234 -14.90 27.27 23.02
CA GLY A 234 -13.96 27.55 21.92
C GLY A 234 -13.09 26.37 21.49
N THR A 235 -13.28 25.17 22.04
CA THR A 235 -12.62 23.94 21.59
C THR A 235 -13.44 23.24 20.50
N TYR A 236 -12.76 22.54 19.59
CA TYR A 236 -13.40 21.75 18.54
C TYR A 236 -13.25 20.28 18.91
N SER A 237 -14.32 19.65 19.39
CA SER A 237 -14.34 18.21 19.67
C SER A 237 -15.75 17.68 19.55
N GLY A 238 -15.88 16.39 19.28
CA GLY A 238 -17.16 15.74 19.07
C GLY A 238 -17.07 14.23 19.10
N GLN A 239 -18.18 13.60 18.74
CA GLN A 239 -18.31 12.16 18.64
C GLN A 239 -19.01 11.84 17.32
N ILE A 240 -18.35 11.09 16.47
CA ILE A 240 -18.90 10.60 15.20
C ILE A 240 -19.58 9.27 15.48
N THR A 241 -20.84 9.17 15.13
CA THR A 241 -21.58 7.91 15.15
C THR A 241 -21.74 7.41 13.72
N ILE A 242 -21.23 6.21 13.42
CA ILE A 242 -21.37 5.55 12.12
C ILE A 242 -22.26 4.32 12.30
N ASN A 243 -23.43 4.31 11.66
CA ASN A 243 -24.32 3.16 11.66
C ASN A 243 -24.17 2.41 10.33
N LEU A 244 -23.73 1.15 10.40
CA LEU A 244 -23.52 0.27 9.27
C LEU A 244 -24.50 -0.90 9.34
N LEU A 245 -24.96 -1.38 8.19
CA LEU A 245 -25.60 -2.69 8.06
C LEU A 245 -24.78 -3.54 7.10
N GLN A 246 -24.11 -4.58 7.59
CA GLN A 246 -23.42 -5.59 6.78
C GLN A 246 -24.36 -6.78 6.57
N LYS A 247 -24.84 -7.02 5.34
CA LYS A 247 -25.71 -8.18 5.03
C LYS A 247 -24.92 -9.32 4.41
N PRO A 248 -25.10 -10.58 4.84
CA PRO A 248 -24.52 -11.73 4.14
C PRO A 248 -24.97 -11.85 2.68
N PRO A 249 -24.19 -12.44 1.76
CA PRO A 249 -24.57 -12.62 0.34
C PRO A 249 -25.68 -13.67 0.13
N PHE A 250 -26.07 -14.40 1.18
CA PHE A 250 -27.07 -15.48 1.15
C PHE A 250 -28.35 -15.12 1.92
N LYS A 251 -29.48 -15.74 1.53
CA LYS A 251 -30.78 -15.53 2.18
C LYS A 251 -30.82 -16.18 3.57
N ASN A 252 -30.74 -15.37 4.62
CA ASN A 252 -31.04 -15.77 6.00
C ASN A 252 -32.52 -16.23 6.10
N GLN A 253 -32.78 -17.40 6.68
CA GLN A 253 -34.14 -17.95 6.90
C GLN A 253 -34.57 -17.99 8.38
N GLY A 254 -33.82 -17.31 9.28
CA GLY A 254 -34.24 -17.07 10.67
C GLY A 254 -35.47 -16.14 10.79
N TRP A 255 -35.88 -15.84 12.03
CA TRP A 255 -36.89 -14.80 12.27
C TRP A 255 -36.29 -13.43 11.91
N GLY A 256 -36.58 -12.97 10.68
CA GLY A 256 -36.13 -11.68 10.15
C GLY A 256 -35.11 -11.83 9.01
N ASN A 257 -35.29 -11.07 7.93
CA ASN A 257 -34.11 -10.64 7.17
C ASN A 257 -33.38 -9.69 8.12
N ASN A 258 -32.09 -9.84 8.42
CA ASN A 258 -31.16 -8.72 8.67
C ASN A 258 -29.76 -9.23 9.03
N GLY A 259 -28.75 -8.53 8.53
CA GLY A 259 -27.33 -8.78 8.83
C GLY A 259 -26.89 -8.08 10.12
N ILE A 260 -25.61 -7.70 10.22
CA ILE A 260 -25.09 -7.02 11.40
C ILE A 260 -25.40 -5.54 11.31
N ASN A 261 -26.08 -5.00 12.32
CA ASN A 261 -26.05 -3.57 12.57
C ASN A 261 -24.82 -3.24 13.43
N THR A 262 -23.86 -2.51 12.88
CA THR A 262 -22.69 -2.03 13.64
C THR A 262 -22.82 -0.53 13.86
N THR A 263 -22.84 -0.11 15.11
CA THR A 263 -22.73 1.30 15.51
C THR A 263 -21.31 1.54 15.98
N ILE A 264 -20.55 2.36 15.26
CA ILE A 264 -19.21 2.77 15.65
C ILE A 264 -19.31 4.16 16.26
N VAL A 265 -18.69 4.32 17.42
CA VAL A 265 -18.63 5.57 18.17
C VAL A 265 -17.18 6.02 18.23
N GLN A 266 -16.84 7.03 17.43
CA GLN A 266 -15.50 7.58 17.32
C GLN A 266 -15.45 8.99 17.92
N PRO A 267 -14.92 9.16 19.15
CA PRO A 267 -14.66 10.48 19.70
C PRO A 267 -13.44 11.11 19.01
N TYR A 268 -13.44 12.44 18.88
CA TYR A 268 -12.32 13.18 18.29
C TYR A 268 -12.15 14.57 18.90
N ILE A 269 -10.93 15.07 18.80
CA ILE A 269 -10.53 16.43 19.17
C ILE A 269 -9.78 17.03 17.99
N ILE A 270 -10.18 18.23 17.56
CA ILE A 270 -9.45 19.00 16.55
C ILE A 270 -8.55 19.97 17.31
N ASN A 271 -7.25 19.70 17.25
CA ASN A 271 -6.20 20.57 17.75
C ASN A 271 -6.04 21.74 16.79
N MET A 272 -6.84 22.78 16.97
CA MET A 272 -6.52 24.07 16.37
C MET A 272 -5.43 24.74 17.19
N PRO A 273 -4.34 25.23 16.58
CA PRO A 273 -3.39 26.07 17.30
C PRO A 273 -4.14 27.30 17.86
N GLU A 274 -3.86 27.66 19.12
CA GLU A 274 -4.48 28.81 19.78
C GLU A 274 -4.44 30.04 18.86
N VAL A 275 -5.62 30.51 18.48
CA VAL A 275 -5.77 31.83 17.87
C VAL A 275 -5.52 32.83 18.98
N ASP A 276 -4.49 33.66 18.81
CA ASP A 276 -4.20 34.77 19.72
C ASP A 276 -5.47 35.62 19.87
N PRO A 277 -6.04 35.75 21.09
CA PRO A 277 -7.32 36.42 21.32
C PRO A 277 -7.28 37.94 21.02
N GLY A 278 -6.14 38.49 20.62
CA GLY A 278 -5.97 39.88 20.20
C GLY A 278 -6.19 40.18 18.71
N VAL A 279 -6.47 39.18 17.88
CA VAL A 279 -6.71 39.37 16.44
C VAL A 279 -8.17 39.04 16.14
N GLU A 280 -9.00 40.07 15.92
CA GLU A 280 -10.27 39.87 15.20
C GLU A 280 -9.94 39.15 13.89
N PRO A 281 -10.73 38.15 13.45
CA PRO A 281 -10.50 37.52 12.16
C PRO A 281 -10.75 38.59 11.09
N ASP A 282 -9.68 39.30 10.69
CA ASP A 282 -9.61 39.82 9.34
C ASP A 282 -9.84 38.59 8.46
N GLU A 283 -10.84 38.67 7.59
CA GLU A 283 -11.27 37.61 6.68
C GLU A 283 -10.10 37.21 5.75
N GLU A 284 -9.11 36.48 6.25
CA GLU A 284 -8.14 35.78 5.41
C GLU A 284 -8.88 34.58 4.83
N ILE A 285 -9.57 34.83 3.72
CA ILE A 285 -10.26 33.82 2.93
C ILE A 285 -9.25 32.79 2.44
N SER A 286 -9.10 31.71 3.19
CA SER A 286 -8.45 30.49 2.71
C SER A 286 -9.32 29.90 1.60
N ASN A 287 -8.77 29.82 0.40
CA ASN A 287 -9.41 29.18 -0.74
C ASN A 287 -8.70 27.87 -1.06
N ILE A 288 -9.02 26.82 -0.29
CA ILE A 288 -8.48 25.48 -0.54
C ILE A 288 -9.26 24.81 -1.67
N GLU A 289 -8.53 24.38 -2.69
CA GLU A 289 -9.07 23.64 -3.82
C GLU A 289 -8.39 22.27 -3.94
N LYS A 290 -9.19 21.23 -4.22
CA LYS A 290 -8.66 19.90 -4.55
C LYS A 290 -8.18 19.91 -5.99
N ILE A 291 -6.96 19.45 -6.20
CA ILE A 291 -6.32 19.32 -7.51
C ILE A 291 -6.03 17.86 -7.81
N LYS A 292 -5.73 17.57 -9.08
CA LYS A 292 -5.17 16.27 -9.45
C LYS A 292 -3.86 16.08 -8.68
N GLU A 293 -3.64 14.85 -8.20
CA GLU A 293 -2.38 14.48 -7.59
C GLU A 293 -1.19 14.89 -8.47
N THR A 294 -0.29 15.68 -7.89
CA THR A 294 0.79 16.39 -8.57
C THR A 294 2.09 16.17 -7.80
N ASN A 295 3.16 15.81 -8.51
CA ASN A 295 4.49 15.68 -7.92
C ASN A 295 5.16 17.04 -7.88
N ILE A 296 5.69 17.43 -6.72
CA ILE A 296 6.44 18.66 -6.53
C ILE A 296 7.79 18.34 -5.88
N MET A 297 8.80 19.13 -6.19
CA MET A 297 10.16 18.94 -5.65
C MET A 297 10.77 20.27 -5.22
N THR A 298 11.77 20.18 -4.35
CA THR A 298 12.61 21.31 -3.94
C THR A 298 14.06 20.87 -3.79
N ASP A 299 14.99 21.79 -3.98
CA ASP A 299 16.42 21.63 -3.76
C ASP A 299 16.93 22.41 -2.54
N ARG A 300 16.00 22.86 -1.69
CA ARG A 300 16.29 23.68 -0.51
C ARG A 300 16.57 22.80 0.70
N ASP A 301 17.49 23.23 1.56
CA ASP A 301 17.78 22.56 2.84
C ASP A 301 16.61 22.69 3.85
N SER A 302 15.70 23.64 3.64
CA SER A 302 14.50 23.79 4.48
C SER A 302 13.37 24.53 3.78
N LEU A 303 12.15 24.26 4.24
CA LEU A 303 10.92 24.95 3.85
C LEU A 303 10.24 25.58 5.07
N THR A 304 9.76 26.82 4.93
CA THR A 304 8.84 27.41 5.91
C THR A 304 7.49 26.71 5.81
N ILE A 305 6.94 26.30 6.95
CA ILE A 305 5.62 25.67 7.02
C ILE A 305 4.58 26.68 7.48
N TYR A 306 3.49 26.74 6.74
CA TYR A 306 2.32 27.57 6.98
C TYR A 306 1.12 26.69 7.33
N ASN A 307 0.16 27.25 8.06
CA ASN A 307 -1.17 26.65 8.17
C ASN A 307 -2.07 27.08 6.99
N GLN A 308 -3.29 26.56 6.95
CA GLN A 308 -4.30 26.91 5.94
C GLN A 308 -4.65 28.41 5.85
N TYR A 309 -4.32 29.22 6.85
CA TYR A 309 -4.53 30.67 6.83
C TYR A 309 -3.27 31.43 6.42
N GLY A 310 -2.26 30.77 5.84
CA GLY A 310 -1.02 31.44 5.43
C GLY A 310 -0.18 31.97 6.60
N LYS A 311 -0.49 31.57 7.85
CA LYS A 311 0.31 31.93 9.02
C LYS A 311 1.45 30.94 9.18
N LYS A 312 2.67 31.45 9.32
CA LYS A 312 3.85 30.63 9.60
C LYS A 312 3.70 29.89 10.93
N VAL A 313 3.81 28.56 10.89
CA VAL A 313 3.75 27.68 12.07
C VAL A 313 5.07 26.98 12.35
N GLY A 314 5.98 26.90 11.38
CA GLY A 314 7.23 26.20 11.60
C GLY A 314 8.22 26.24 10.44
N THR A 315 9.17 25.31 10.48
CA THR A 315 10.18 25.10 9.44
C THR A 315 10.47 23.60 9.37
N LYS A 316 10.41 23.04 8.17
CA LYS A 316 10.73 21.64 7.88
C LYS A 316 12.14 21.60 7.32
N ASN A 317 13.05 20.99 8.06
CA ASN A 317 14.42 20.76 7.60
C ASN A 317 14.44 19.54 6.69
N LEU A 318 15.12 19.65 5.55
CA LEU A 318 15.22 18.62 4.53
C LEU A 318 16.65 18.08 4.55
N THR A 319 16.78 16.77 4.38
CA THR A 319 18.07 16.06 4.54
C THR A 319 18.63 15.55 3.21
N GLU A 320 17.85 15.68 2.14
CA GLU A 320 18.22 15.25 0.80
C GLU A 320 18.55 16.45 -0.07
N GLU A 321 19.49 16.26 -1.00
CA GLU A 321 19.87 17.26 -1.99
C GLU A 321 18.65 17.71 -2.83
N ILE A 322 17.76 16.77 -3.19
CA ILE A 322 16.44 17.05 -3.77
C ILE A 322 15.42 16.29 -2.95
N THR A 323 14.38 16.97 -2.47
CA THR A 323 13.26 16.32 -1.77
C THR A 323 12.01 16.40 -2.61
N ASP A 324 11.34 15.25 -2.76
CA ASP A 324 10.06 15.12 -3.46
C ASP A 324 8.89 15.12 -2.47
N PHE A 325 7.79 15.74 -2.87
CA PHE A 325 6.49 15.63 -2.23
C PHE A 325 5.42 15.32 -3.27
N THR A 326 4.28 14.85 -2.79
CA THR A 326 3.06 14.73 -3.59
C THR A 326 2.01 15.63 -2.97
N THR A 327 1.25 16.33 -3.80
CA THR A 327 0.18 17.22 -3.35
C THR A 327 -1.08 16.98 -4.18
N ASN A 328 -2.24 17.04 -3.52
CA ASN A 328 -3.55 16.99 -4.16
C ASN A 328 -4.43 18.17 -3.73
N ARG A 329 -3.84 19.18 -3.07
CA ARG A 329 -4.51 20.39 -2.62
C ARG A 329 -3.65 21.62 -2.87
N VAL A 330 -4.32 22.68 -3.26
CA VAL A 330 -3.76 24.02 -3.38
C VAL A 330 -4.56 24.96 -2.51
N ASN A 331 -3.91 25.97 -1.97
CA ASN A 331 -4.59 27.04 -1.24
C ASN A 331 -4.09 28.39 -1.75
N GLU A 332 -4.98 29.37 -1.79
CA GLU A 332 -4.61 30.76 -2.03
C GLU A 332 -5.02 31.59 -0.82
N VAL A 333 -4.03 32.26 -0.21
CA VAL A 333 -4.24 33.17 0.92
C VAL A 333 -3.55 34.48 0.60
N ASN A 334 -4.31 35.58 0.59
CA ASN A 334 -3.80 36.92 0.28
C ASN A 334 -3.01 37.00 -1.05
N GLY A 335 -3.43 36.23 -2.06
CA GLY A 335 -2.77 36.16 -3.37
C GLY A 335 -1.47 35.35 -3.40
N VAL A 336 -1.11 34.67 -2.32
CA VAL A 336 0.02 33.73 -2.27
C VAL A 336 -0.54 32.31 -2.41
N LYS A 337 0.01 31.57 -3.37
CA LYS A 337 -0.34 30.18 -3.63
C LYS A 337 0.49 29.24 -2.77
N TYR A 338 -0.15 28.22 -2.20
CA TYR A 338 0.49 27.20 -1.36
C TYR A 338 0.12 25.79 -1.85
N TYR A 339 1.05 24.85 -1.70
CA TYR A 339 0.80 23.41 -1.84
C TYR A 339 0.87 22.75 -0.46
N GLU A 340 -0.04 21.80 -0.23
CA GLU A 340 -0.02 20.96 0.96
C GLU A 340 1.01 19.84 0.77
N ILE A 341 1.91 19.64 1.75
CA ILE A 341 2.94 18.59 1.74
C ILE A 341 2.86 17.62 2.94
N GLY A 342 1.80 17.74 3.73
CA GLY A 342 1.52 16.98 4.95
C GLY A 342 0.31 17.55 5.66
N ASP A 343 -0.10 16.93 6.77
CA ASP A 343 -1.31 17.32 7.51
C ASP A 343 -1.27 18.79 7.96
N ASN A 344 -2.01 19.66 7.27
CA ASN A 344 -2.00 21.12 7.45
C ASN A 344 -0.59 21.75 7.36
N GLU A 345 0.33 21.10 6.66
CA GLU A 345 1.66 21.61 6.35
C GLU A 345 1.65 22.21 4.95
N TRP A 346 1.51 23.53 4.87
CA TRP A 346 1.48 24.26 3.61
C TRP A 346 2.84 24.89 3.33
N VAL A 347 3.27 24.82 2.07
CA VAL A 347 4.49 25.49 1.58
C VAL A 347 4.15 26.39 0.42
N GLU A 348 4.80 27.55 0.33
CA GLU A 348 4.61 28.47 -0.79
C GLU A 348 4.96 27.77 -2.11
N ALA A 349 4.05 27.85 -3.08
CA ALA A 349 4.17 27.16 -4.36
C ALA A 349 5.39 27.61 -5.17
N ASP A 350 5.92 28.81 -4.94
CA ASP A 350 7.12 29.31 -5.61
C ASP A 350 8.43 28.67 -5.11
N LYS A 351 8.42 28.08 -3.89
CA LYS A 351 9.56 27.39 -3.26
C LYS A 351 9.72 25.94 -3.69
N VAL A 352 8.76 25.43 -4.44
CA VAL A 352 8.78 24.09 -5.03
C VAL A 352 8.59 24.19 -6.55
N LYS A 353 8.84 23.09 -7.26
CA LYS A 353 8.58 22.96 -8.70
C LYS A 353 7.80 21.69 -8.97
N GLU A 354 6.76 21.79 -9.78
CA GLU A 354 6.08 20.62 -10.32
C GLU A 354 7.02 19.84 -11.24
N PHE A 355 7.03 18.53 -11.13
CA PHE A 355 7.85 17.68 -11.99
C PHE A 355 7.08 16.45 -12.47
N TYR A 356 7.61 15.84 -13.52
CA TYR A 356 7.02 14.69 -14.17
C TYR A 356 8.10 13.64 -14.38
N PHE A 357 7.77 12.37 -14.18
CA PHE A 357 8.66 11.27 -14.54
C PHE A 357 8.84 11.22 -16.05
N ASN A 358 10.05 10.94 -16.48
CA ASN A 358 10.45 10.90 -17.88
C ASN A 358 11.53 9.84 -18.02
N ASP A 359 11.18 8.57 -18.21
CA ASP A 359 12.14 7.48 -18.43
C ASP A 359 12.57 7.48 -19.91
N ALA A 360 13.58 8.31 -20.24
CA ALA A 360 14.00 8.51 -21.63
C ALA A 360 15.49 8.82 -21.77
N TYR A 361 16.06 8.45 -22.92
CA TYR A 361 17.38 8.91 -23.32
C TYR A 361 17.29 10.18 -24.17
N ILE A 362 18.18 11.12 -23.90
CA ILE A 362 18.30 12.38 -24.64
C ILE A 362 19.71 12.51 -25.20
N GLN A 363 19.82 13.15 -26.36
CA GLN A 363 21.09 13.45 -27.01
C GLN A 363 21.20 14.97 -27.24
N THR A 364 22.32 15.58 -26.85
CA THR A 364 22.56 16.99 -27.16
C THR A 364 22.78 17.22 -28.66
N HIS A 365 22.19 18.29 -29.21
CA HIS A 365 22.43 18.66 -30.61
C HIS A 365 23.92 18.94 -30.87
N ALA A 366 24.41 18.64 -32.08
CA ALA A 366 25.85 18.70 -32.37
C ALA A 366 26.39 20.13 -32.61
N SER A 367 25.51 21.12 -32.73
CA SER A 367 25.83 22.51 -33.10
C SER A 367 26.76 23.22 -32.10
N SER A 368 26.56 23.00 -30.81
CA SER A 368 27.30 23.68 -29.73
C SER A 368 27.30 22.86 -28.44
N PHE A 369 28.17 23.21 -27.49
CA PHE A 369 27.98 22.84 -26.09
C PHE A 369 26.62 23.37 -25.58
N LYS A 370 25.99 22.65 -24.66
CA LYS A 370 24.65 23.00 -24.14
C LYS A 370 24.74 23.45 -22.69
N GLU A 371 24.19 24.64 -22.44
CA GLU A 371 24.09 25.22 -21.10
C GLU A 371 23.12 24.41 -20.24
N LEU A 372 23.38 24.45 -18.93
CA LEU A 372 22.57 23.79 -17.90
C LEU A 372 21.91 24.86 -17.02
N THR A 373 20.74 24.51 -16.50
CA THR A 373 19.91 25.35 -15.66
C THR A 373 19.67 24.65 -14.32
N LYS A 374 19.68 25.41 -13.24
CA LYS A 374 19.34 24.96 -11.88
C LYS A 374 17.82 24.98 -11.66
N LEU A 375 17.34 24.37 -10.59
CA LEU A 375 15.91 24.30 -10.28
C LEU A 375 15.27 25.68 -10.03
N ASP A 376 16.06 26.65 -9.55
CA ASP A 376 15.68 28.04 -9.33
C ASP A 376 15.77 28.92 -10.61
N SER A 377 15.87 28.31 -11.79
CA SER A 377 16.05 28.94 -13.10
C SER A 377 17.41 29.63 -13.32
N ASN A 378 18.35 29.60 -12.36
CA ASN A 378 19.67 30.19 -12.57
C ASN A 378 20.57 29.30 -13.46
N PRO A 379 21.47 29.88 -14.27
CA PRO A 379 22.40 29.11 -15.07
C PRO A 379 23.47 28.41 -14.22
N VAL A 380 23.90 27.24 -14.65
CA VAL A 380 25.14 26.59 -14.18
C VAL A 380 26.31 27.19 -14.95
N THR A 381 27.34 27.68 -14.26
CA THR A 381 28.41 28.49 -14.86
C THR A 381 29.78 27.81 -14.89
N ASP A 382 29.95 26.69 -14.19
CA ASP A 382 31.21 25.95 -14.08
C ASP A 382 31.30 24.76 -15.06
N ARG A 383 30.20 24.38 -15.72
CA ARG A 383 30.15 23.27 -16.68
C ARG A 383 29.03 23.39 -17.70
N VAL A 384 29.16 22.63 -18.78
CA VAL A 384 28.20 22.53 -19.89
C VAL A 384 28.18 21.09 -20.41
N LEU A 385 27.11 20.69 -21.10
CA LEU A 385 27.07 19.40 -21.78
C LEU A 385 27.87 19.43 -23.09
N ALA A 386 28.63 18.36 -23.34
CA ALA A 386 29.34 18.16 -24.60
C ALA A 386 28.36 18.03 -25.77
N LYS A 387 28.79 18.43 -26.97
CA LYS A 387 28.03 18.23 -28.21
C LYS A 387 27.84 16.74 -28.52
N ASN A 388 26.67 16.35 -29.06
CA ASN A 388 26.35 14.98 -29.44
C ASN A 388 26.68 13.96 -28.32
N SER A 389 26.36 14.31 -27.08
CA SER A 389 26.52 13.45 -25.90
C SER A 389 25.16 12.91 -25.47
N ASP A 390 25.18 11.70 -24.94
CA ASP A 390 23.99 10.94 -24.59
C ASP A 390 23.80 10.94 -23.08
N TRP A 391 22.57 11.19 -22.65
CA TRP A 391 22.18 11.32 -21.25
C TRP A 391 20.91 10.53 -21.00
N TYR A 392 20.84 9.91 -19.84
CA TYR A 392 19.58 9.42 -19.32
C TYR A 392 18.90 10.57 -18.57
N SER A 393 17.63 10.76 -18.84
CA SER A 393 16.77 11.63 -18.05
C SER A 393 15.72 10.75 -17.40
N ASP A 394 15.42 11.03 -16.14
CA ASP A 394 14.36 10.35 -15.40
C ASP A 394 13.19 11.27 -15.06
N ARG A 395 13.35 12.58 -15.27
CA ARG A 395 12.37 13.61 -14.93
C ARG A 395 12.44 14.81 -15.87
N HIS A 396 11.31 15.49 -16.02
CA HIS A 396 11.24 16.80 -16.67
C HIS A 396 10.47 17.82 -15.84
N VAL A 397 10.76 19.10 -16.06
CA VAL A 397 10.20 20.27 -15.35
C VAL A 397 9.96 21.42 -16.34
N TYR A 398 9.06 22.33 -16.00
CA TYR A 398 8.92 23.61 -16.69
C TYR A 398 9.59 24.71 -15.87
N LEU A 399 10.66 25.29 -16.41
CA LEU A 399 11.36 26.45 -15.84
C LEU A 399 11.15 27.63 -16.78
N ASP A 400 10.60 28.73 -16.28
CA ASP A 400 10.22 29.91 -17.08
C ASP A 400 9.44 29.54 -18.36
N ASP A 401 8.40 28.72 -18.19
CA ASP A 401 7.52 28.18 -19.24
C ASP A 401 8.23 27.36 -20.33
N LYS A 402 9.46 26.89 -20.07
CA LYS A 402 10.23 26.05 -21.00
C LYS A 402 10.47 24.68 -20.40
N LEU A 403 10.27 23.66 -21.23
CA LEU A 403 10.55 22.28 -20.87
C LEU A 403 12.06 22.06 -20.69
N HIS A 404 12.43 21.43 -19.58
CA HIS A 404 13.79 21.00 -19.30
C HIS A 404 13.81 19.55 -18.79
N TYR A 405 14.85 18.82 -19.17
CA TYR A 405 15.10 17.43 -18.81
C TYR A 405 16.22 17.35 -17.77
N ARG A 406 16.06 16.52 -16.75
CA ARG A 406 17.11 16.29 -15.75
C ARG A 406 18.26 15.50 -16.38
N VAL A 407 19.49 15.91 -16.10
CA VAL A 407 20.71 15.21 -16.56
C VAL A 407 21.73 14.94 -15.45
N SER A 408 21.58 15.61 -14.30
CA SER A 408 22.34 15.39 -13.07
C SER A 408 21.51 15.89 -11.88
N THR A 409 21.97 15.65 -10.65
CA THR A 409 21.38 16.29 -9.47
C THR A 409 21.41 17.81 -9.65
N HIS A 410 20.26 18.47 -9.52
CA HIS A 410 20.05 19.91 -9.66
C HIS A 410 20.31 20.51 -11.05
N GLU A 411 20.65 19.72 -12.05
CA GLU A 411 21.03 20.26 -13.36
C GLU A 411 20.10 19.75 -14.46
N TRP A 412 19.58 20.71 -15.20
CA TRP A 412 18.54 20.52 -16.18
C TRP A 412 18.98 21.09 -17.53
N VAL A 413 18.69 20.38 -18.62
CA VAL A 413 18.95 20.84 -19.99
C VAL A 413 17.63 21.18 -20.67
N ARG A 414 17.57 22.30 -21.37
CA ARG A 414 16.39 22.73 -22.11
C ARG A 414 16.06 21.75 -23.24
N ASP A 415 14.77 21.50 -23.47
CA ASP A 415 14.27 20.62 -24.53
C ASP A 415 14.84 20.96 -25.92
N GLY A 416 14.79 22.23 -26.34
CA GLY A 416 15.36 22.66 -27.64
C GLY A 416 16.89 22.57 -27.77
N HIS A 417 17.61 22.03 -26.77
CA HIS A 417 19.04 21.73 -26.86
C HIS A 417 19.31 20.24 -27.11
N VAL A 418 18.28 19.39 -27.06
CA VAL A 418 18.38 17.94 -27.12
C VAL A 418 17.33 17.34 -28.05
N VAL A 419 17.57 16.09 -28.45
CA VAL A 419 16.57 15.22 -29.05
C VAL A 419 16.36 14.01 -28.14
N GLN A 420 15.11 13.71 -27.78
CA GLN A 420 14.78 12.44 -27.13
C GLN A 420 14.86 11.30 -28.13
N TYR A 421 15.43 10.15 -27.74
CA TYR A 421 15.58 9.01 -28.62
C TYR A 421 15.36 7.68 -27.91
N GLU A 422 15.00 6.67 -28.70
CA GLU A 422 15.03 5.27 -28.30
C GLU A 422 16.20 4.56 -28.99
N SER A 423 16.88 3.67 -28.25
CA SER A 423 17.92 2.84 -28.84
C SER A 423 17.29 1.78 -29.73
N VAL A 424 17.85 1.58 -30.92
CA VAL A 424 17.50 0.49 -31.82
C VAL A 424 18.76 -0.25 -32.24
N ASN A 425 18.61 -1.43 -32.82
CA ASN A 425 19.73 -2.18 -33.35
C ASN A 425 19.26 -2.88 -34.63
N GLY A 426 19.54 -2.26 -35.77
CA GLY A 426 19.08 -2.79 -37.05
C GLY A 426 19.69 -2.07 -38.24
N VAL A 427 19.20 -2.41 -39.42
CA VAL A 427 19.68 -1.85 -40.69
C VAL A 427 18.54 -1.15 -41.39
N VAL A 428 18.76 0.10 -41.80
CA VAL A 428 17.85 0.81 -42.70
C VAL A 428 18.24 0.56 -44.16
N HIS A 429 17.25 0.23 -44.98
CA HIS A 429 17.36 0.06 -46.42
C HIS A 429 16.61 1.18 -47.14
N ALA A 430 17.31 2.06 -47.85
CA ALA A 430 16.69 3.17 -48.56
C ALA A 430 15.82 2.68 -49.74
N THR A 431 14.52 3.00 -49.74
CA THR A 431 13.58 2.60 -50.82
C THR A 431 13.63 3.57 -52.01
N GLU A 432 14.11 4.78 -51.75
CA GLU A 432 14.36 5.86 -52.71
C GLU A 432 15.62 6.65 -52.33
N THR A 433 15.92 7.73 -53.06
CA THR A 433 16.98 8.65 -52.65
C THR A 433 16.50 9.44 -51.44
N ALA A 434 16.95 9.07 -50.24
CA ALA A 434 16.45 9.60 -48.98
C ALA A 434 17.30 10.77 -48.47
N SER A 435 16.64 11.88 -48.11
CA SER A 435 17.31 13.05 -47.53
C SER A 435 17.76 12.76 -46.10
N LEU A 436 18.87 13.38 -45.69
CA LEU A 436 19.34 13.34 -44.31
C LEU A 436 19.05 14.66 -43.59
N TYR A 437 18.87 14.58 -42.29
CA TYR A 437 18.57 15.68 -41.39
C TYR A 437 19.44 15.58 -40.15
N ASN A 438 19.81 16.71 -39.54
CA ASN A 438 20.44 16.69 -38.23
C ASN A 438 19.40 16.55 -37.09
N SER A 439 19.86 16.40 -35.85
CA SER A 439 18.96 16.31 -34.68
C SER A 439 18.11 17.56 -34.44
N GLU A 440 18.45 18.70 -35.05
CA GLU A 440 17.67 19.96 -35.02
C GLU A 440 16.65 20.04 -36.18
N GLY A 441 16.49 18.97 -36.98
CA GLY A 441 15.58 18.95 -38.14
C GLY A 441 16.12 19.66 -39.38
N VAL A 442 17.35 20.16 -39.34
CA VAL A 442 17.96 20.86 -40.47
C VAL A 442 18.43 19.85 -41.52
N LYS A 443 17.95 20.02 -42.75
CA LYS A 443 18.30 19.16 -43.88
C LYS A 443 19.79 19.28 -44.25
N VAL A 444 20.47 18.14 -44.37
CA VAL A 444 21.81 18.01 -44.93
C VAL A 444 21.72 18.16 -46.45
N THR A 445 22.50 19.08 -47.03
CA THR A 445 22.38 19.47 -48.45
C THR A 445 23.50 18.93 -49.35
N ASP A 446 24.58 18.43 -48.76
CA ASP A 446 25.76 17.93 -49.50
C ASP A 446 25.73 16.42 -49.75
N ARG A 447 24.83 15.67 -49.10
CA ARG A 447 24.70 14.21 -49.23
C ARG A 447 23.28 13.71 -48.93
N ALA A 448 23.00 12.48 -49.38
CA ALA A 448 21.74 11.76 -49.19
C ALA A 448 22.02 10.25 -49.27
N LEU A 449 21.09 9.41 -48.80
CA LEU A 449 21.21 7.96 -48.99
C LEU A 449 20.74 7.62 -50.40
N ALA A 450 21.57 6.91 -51.18
CA ALA A 450 21.19 6.45 -52.50
C ALA A 450 20.13 5.34 -52.41
N LYS A 451 19.18 5.28 -53.36
CA LYS A 451 18.20 4.18 -53.44
C LYS A 451 18.89 2.81 -53.42
N GLY A 452 18.44 1.93 -52.53
CA GLY A 452 18.98 0.58 -52.34
C GLY A 452 20.21 0.48 -51.44
N SER A 453 20.73 1.61 -50.95
CA SER A 453 21.83 1.62 -49.97
C SER A 453 21.35 1.15 -48.58
N THR A 454 22.30 0.70 -47.77
CA THR A 454 22.04 0.10 -46.46
C THR A 454 22.94 0.72 -45.40
N PHE A 455 22.36 1.15 -44.29
CA PHE A 455 23.09 1.76 -43.18
C PHE A 455 22.66 1.15 -41.86
N PHE A 456 23.61 1.00 -40.95
CA PHE A 456 23.30 0.62 -39.58
C PHE A 456 22.57 1.79 -38.89
N ALA A 457 21.53 1.47 -38.13
CA ALA A 457 20.82 2.42 -37.31
C ALA A 457 20.82 1.98 -35.85
N ASP A 458 21.20 2.90 -34.97
CA ASP A 458 21.34 2.67 -33.53
C ASP A 458 20.37 3.49 -32.68
N LYS A 459 19.70 4.47 -33.28
CA LYS A 459 18.69 5.30 -32.60
C LYS A 459 17.50 5.57 -33.52
N LYS A 460 16.34 5.73 -32.91
CA LYS A 460 15.16 6.34 -33.54
C LYS A 460 14.65 7.50 -32.68
N ALA A 461 14.14 8.54 -33.31
CA ALA A 461 13.62 9.74 -32.65
C ALA A 461 12.52 10.38 -33.49
N THR A 462 11.68 11.19 -32.84
CA THR A 462 10.73 12.06 -33.55
C THR A 462 11.36 13.44 -33.71
N ILE A 463 11.66 13.83 -34.95
CA ILE A 463 12.26 15.14 -35.28
C ILE A 463 11.28 15.85 -36.22
N ASP A 464 10.86 17.07 -35.87
CA ASP A 464 9.82 17.83 -36.58
C ASP A 464 8.54 17.03 -36.88
N GLY A 465 8.13 16.21 -35.90
CA GLY A 465 6.92 15.37 -36.00
C GLY A 465 7.06 14.12 -36.86
N LYS A 466 8.27 13.81 -37.35
CA LYS A 466 8.55 12.63 -38.18
C LYS A 466 9.44 11.64 -37.45
N LEU A 467 9.08 10.36 -37.55
CA LEU A 467 9.95 9.29 -37.08
C LEU A 467 11.19 9.21 -37.97
N MET A 468 12.36 9.21 -37.36
CA MET A 468 13.65 9.22 -38.04
C MET A 468 14.58 8.17 -37.44
N TYR A 469 15.44 7.57 -38.26
CA TYR A 469 16.51 6.66 -37.83
C TYR A 469 17.87 7.34 -37.95
N ARG A 470 18.71 7.24 -36.92
CA ARG A 470 20.09 7.74 -36.98
C ARG A 470 20.96 6.78 -37.77
N VAL A 471 21.67 7.29 -38.78
CA VAL A 471 22.55 6.48 -39.66
C VAL A 471 24.02 6.91 -39.60
N ALA A 472 24.30 8.08 -39.05
CA ALA A 472 25.65 8.54 -38.72
C ALA A 472 25.61 9.58 -37.58
N THR A 473 26.76 10.15 -37.23
CA THR A 473 26.87 11.20 -36.21
C THR A 473 26.01 12.40 -36.60
N ASP A 474 24.94 12.64 -35.84
CA ASP A 474 23.98 13.71 -36.09
C ASP A 474 23.39 13.71 -37.51
N GLU A 475 23.24 12.53 -38.12
CA GLU A 475 22.56 12.37 -39.41
C GLU A 475 21.44 11.33 -39.28
N TRP A 476 20.23 11.77 -39.60
CA TRP A 476 18.96 11.07 -39.41
C TRP A 476 18.22 10.97 -40.74
N VAL A 477 17.56 9.83 -40.98
CA VAL A 477 16.78 9.57 -42.20
C VAL A 477 15.31 9.33 -41.85
N ASP A 478 14.41 9.91 -42.64
CA ASP A 478 12.96 9.78 -42.48
C ASP A 478 12.53 8.31 -42.64
N ALA A 479 11.83 7.78 -41.63
CA ALA A 479 11.39 6.39 -41.59
C ALA A 479 10.50 6.02 -42.80
N ASP A 480 9.76 6.96 -43.38
CA ASP A 480 8.91 6.70 -44.55
C ASP A 480 9.70 6.43 -45.83
N THR A 481 10.99 6.81 -45.85
CA THR A 481 11.88 6.67 -47.02
C THR A 481 12.80 5.45 -46.95
N VAL A 482 12.68 4.66 -45.88
CA VAL A 482 13.52 3.49 -45.61
C VAL A 482 12.69 2.31 -45.10
N ILE A 483 13.24 1.10 -45.21
CA ILE A 483 12.74 -0.08 -44.50
C ILE A 483 13.75 -0.43 -43.41
N PHE A 484 13.34 -0.38 -42.15
CA PHE A 484 14.13 -0.85 -41.00
C PHE A 484 13.99 -2.37 -40.85
N LYS A 485 15.10 -3.07 -40.67
CA LYS A 485 15.16 -4.54 -40.49
C LYS A 485 15.96 -4.94 -39.27
#